data_AF-A0AAU7KB43-F1
#
_entry.id   AF-A0AAU7KB43-F1
#
_cell.length_a   1.000
_cell.length_b   1.000
_cell.length_c   1.000
_cell.angle_alpha   90.00
_cell.angle_beta   90.00
_cell.angle_gamma   90.00
#
_symmetry.space_group_name_H-M   'P 1'
#
loop_
_entity.id
_entity.type
_entity.pdbx_description
1 polymer ?
#
loop_
_entity_poly.entity_id
_entity_poly.type
_entity_poly.pdbx_seq_one_letter_code
_entity_poly.pdbx_strand_id
1 'polypeptide(L)'
;MPLKIDFYGNDVNWNEPLTLFLFNYLTPNDMEVTPTSNRMYAFMVLYEMYTGFLLRALAGIDQKDAQKRLGTTANHMAWITGSVVHGRYFLAKSFGIDLPSITDELFANNKGIIDDVIYPALADFIKDWKNISPKLQEALTQATDEKLEEKLNIPGTEITLFEMISSVLTGRRTVSDKLPCGLGYWVIQE
;
A
#
# COMPACT_ATOMS: atom_id res chain seq x y z
N MET A 1 -4.68 -35.71 -8.24
CA MET A 1 -5.95 -34.95 -8.15
C MET A 1 -5.97 -34.29 -6.79
N PRO A 2 -5.87 -32.95 -6.66
CA PRO A 2 -5.80 -32.33 -5.35
C PRO A 2 -7.17 -32.45 -4.64
N LEU A 3 -7.12 -32.82 -3.37
CA LEU A 3 -8.29 -32.92 -2.48
C LEU A 3 -8.91 -31.54 -2.26
N LYS A 4 -10.23 -31.47 -2.34
CA LYS A 4 -11.06 -30.26 -2.42
C LYS A 4 -11.74 -29.95 -1.09
N ILE A 5 -10.95 -29.85 -0.03
CA ILE A 5 -11.41 -29.60 1.35
C ILE A 5 -11.28 -28.11 1.73
N ASP A 6 -12.18 -27.60 2.58
CA ASP A 6 -12.02 -26.26 3.18
C ASP A 6 -10.93 -26.25 4.28
N PHE A 7 -10.67 -25.06 4.84
CA PHE A 7 -9.76 -24.87 5.99
C PHE A 7 -10.13 -25.70 7.23
N TYR A 8 -11.36 -26.23 7.30
CA TYR A 8 -11.88 -27.04 8.39
C TYR A 8 -11.93 -28.54 8.05
N GLY A 9 -11.49 -28.94 6.86
CA GLY A 9 -11.47 -30.34 6.41
C GLY A 9 -12.81 -30.86 5.88
N ASN A 10 -13.78 -29.98 5.59
CA ASN A 10 -15.07 -30.38 5.01
C ASN A 10 -14.98 -30.44 3.48
N ASP A 11 -15.75 -31.35 2.89
CA ASP A 11 -15.94 -31.39 1.44
C ASP A 11 -16.71 -30.16 0.96
N VAL A 12 -16.09 -29.40 0.06
CA VAL A 12 -16.67 -28.17 -0.48
C VAL A 12 -17.28 -28.43 -1.86
N ASN A 13 -18.54 -28.04 -2.05
CA ASN A 13 -19.14 -27.98 -3.38
C ASN A 13 -18.68 -26.70 -4.11
N TRP A 14 -17.63 -26.85 -4.92
CA TRP A 14 -17.01 -25.78 -5.70
C TRP A 14 -17.86 -25.27 -6.88
N ASN A 15 -19.04 -25.84 -7.12
CA ASN A 15 -19.95 -25.40 -8.19
C ASN A 15 -21.10 -24.53 -7.68
N GLU A 16 -21.20 -24.29 -6.37
CA GLU A 16 -22.20 -23.40 -5.78
C GLU A 16 -21.82 -21.92 -6.00
N PRO A 17 -22.78 -21.02 -6.35
CA PRO A 17 -22.48 -19.63 -6.71
C PRO A 17 -21.74 -18.85 -5.63
N LEU A 18 -22.06 -19.08 -4.36
CA LEU A 18 -21.40 -18.42 -3.22
C LEU A 18 -19.97 -18.92 -3.03
N THR A 19 -19.71 -20.20 -3.27
CA THR A 19 -18.38 -20.79 -3.18
C THR A 19 -17.51 -20.38 -4.35
N LEU A 20 -18.08 -20.27 -5.56
CA LEU A 20 -17.42 -19.67 -6.72
C LEU A 20 -17.13 -18.18 -6.51
N PHE A 21 -18.06 -17.43 -5.89
CA PHE A 21 -17.85 -16.03 -5.56
C PHE A 21 -16.72 -15.88 -4.55
N LEU A 22 -16.75 -16.64 -3.45
CA LEU A 22 -15.70 -16.63 -2.42
C LEU A 22 -14.38 -17.18 -2.96
N PHE A 23 -14.37 -18.20 -3.81
CA PHE A 23 -13.16 -18.67 -4.46
C PHE A 23 -12.61 -17.58 -5.38
N ASN A 24 -13.35 -17.11 -6.38
CA ASN A 24 -12.87 -16.09 -7.31
C ASN A 24 -12.55 -14.72 -6.67
N TYR A 25 -13.04 -14.42 -5.45
CA TYR A 25 -12.75 -13.17 -4.72
C TYR A 25 -11.77 -13.32 -3.54
N LEU A 26 -11.67 -14.50 -2.91
CA LEU A 26 -10.80 -14.76 -1.74
C LEU A 26 -9.62 -15.68 -2.06
N THR A 27 -9.68 -16.46 -3.14
CA THR A 27 -8.43 -16.86 -3.76
C THR A 27 -7.89 -15.63 -4.47
N PRO A 28 -6.60 -15.31 -4.28
CA PRO A 28 -5.91 -14.52 -5.29
C PRO A 28 -6.32 -15.13 -6.64
N ASN A 29 -6.78 -14.33 -7.62
CA ASN A 29 -6.71 -14.78 -9.01
C ASN A 29 -5.35 -15.47 -9.14
N ASP A 30 -5.34 -16.76 -9.49
CA ASP A 30 -4.17 -17.64 -9.49
C ASP A 30 -2.89 -16.81 -9.46
N MET A 31 -2.15 -16.77 -8.34
CA MET A 31 -1.02 -15.85 -8.20
C MET A 31 -0.02 -16.07 -9.35
N GLU A 32 -0.17 -15.31 -10.42
CA GLU A 32 0.71 -15.32 -11.59
C GLU A 32 1.94 -14.46 -11.34
N VAL A 33 2.03 -13.82 -10.18
CA VAL A 33 3.19 -13.01 -9.83
C VAL A 33 4.32 -13.89 -9.36
N THR A 34 5.20 -14.24 -10.30
CA THR A 34 6.52 -14.81 -10.02
C THR A 34 7.52 -13.67 -9.99
N PRO A 35 7.84 -13.09 -8.81
CA PRO A 35 8.81 -12.01 -8.75
C PRO A 35 10.20 -12.53 -9.12
N THR A 36 11.00 -11.65 -9.72
CA THR A 36 12.38 -11.95 -10.12
C THR A 36 13.25 -12.30 -8.91
N SER A 37 13.08 -11.58 -7.80
CA SER A 37 13.65 -11.95 -6.50
C SER A 37 12.63 -12.73 -5.66
N ASN A 38 13.03 -13.90 -5.15
CA ASN A 38 12.21 -14.68 -4.22
C ASN A 38 11.89 -13.93 -2.92
N ARG A 39 12.72 -12.94 -2.55
CA ARG A 39 12.50 -12.10 -1.34
C ARG A 39 11.26 -11.23 -1.46
N MET A 40 10.79 -10.98 -2.69
CA MET A 40 9.63 -10.14 -2.96
C MET A 40 8.29 -10.89 -2.88
N TYR A 41 8.29 -12.23 -2.83
CA TYR A 41 7.06 -13.02 -2.93
C TYR A 41 5.99 -12.60 -1.92
N ALA A 42 6.33 -12.58 -0.63
CA ALA A 42 5.41 -12.17 0.42
C ALA A 42 4.93 -10.70 0.26
N PHE A 43 5.81 -9.83 -0.22
CA PHE A 43 5.47 -8.43 -0.48
C PHE A 43 4.52 -8.29 -1.67
N MET A 44 4.64 -9.10 -2.71
CA MET A 44 3.71 -9.10 -3.83
C MET A 44 2.31 -9.51 -3.40
N VAL A 45 2.20 -10.55 -2.56
CA VAL A 45 0.91 -10.96 -1.98
C VAL A 45 0.27 -9.82 -1.18
N LEU A 46 1.04 -9.17 -0.31
CA LEU A 46 0.54 -8.02 0.47
C LEU A 46 0.16 -6.85 -0.43
N TYR A 47 0.96 -6.57 -1.46
CA TYR A 47 0.73 -5.49 -2.40
C TYR A 47 -0.61 -5.63 -3.11
N GLU A 48 -0.90 -6.82 -3.66
CA GLU A 48 -2.16 -7.11 -4.33
C GLU A 48 -3.36 -7.01 -3.39
N MET A 49 -3.24 -7.63 -2.21
CA MET A 49 -4.27 -7.61 -1.19
C MET A 49 -4.62 -6.18 -0.77
N TYR A 50 -3.61 -5.35 -0.48
CA TYR A 50 -3.80 -3.95 -0.11
C TYR A 50 -4.33 -3.09 -1.25
N THR A 51 -3.95 -3.38 -2.50
CA THR A 51 -4.48 -2.69 -3.69
C THR A 51 -6.00 -2.77 -3.73
N GLY A 52 -6.57 -3.96 -3.47
CA GLY A 52 -8.01 -4.15 -3.42
C GLY A 52 -8.65 -3.66 -2.11
N PHE A 53 -7.99 -3.88 -0.96
CA PHE A 53 -8.56 -3.48 0.34
C PHE A 53 -8.74 -1.99 0.50
N LEU A 54 -7.81 -1.15 0.01
CA LEU A 54 -7.99 0.30 0.11
C LEU A 54 -9.29 0.75 -0.56
N LEU A 55 -9.58 0.26 -1.77
CA LEU A 55 -10.79 0.63 -2.50
C LEU A 55 -12.07 0.22 -1.77
N ARG A 56 -12.05 -0.96 -1.14
CA ARG A 56 -13.19 -1.44 -0.33
C ARG A 56 -13.35 -0.65 0.96
N ALA A 57 -12.24 -0.31 1.63
CA ALA A 57 -12.26 0.46 2.87
C ALA A 57 -12.80 1.89 2.67
N LEU A 58 -12.61 2.47 1.48
CA LEU A 58 -13.11 3.81 1.15
C LEU A 58 -14.55 3.82 0.62
N ALA A 59 -15.12 2.65 0.31
CA ALA A 59 -16.45 2.57 -0.28
C ALA A 59 -17.52 3.06 0.71
N GLY A 60 -18.36 4.00 0.26
CA GLY A 60 -19.45 4.56 1.06
C GLY A 60 -19.05 5.64 2.07
N ILE A 61 -17.77 6.04 2.12
CA ILE A 61 -17.33 7.17 2.94
C ILE A 61 -17.65 8.48 2.21
N ASP A 62 -18.49 9.31 2.82
CA ASP A 62 -18.75 10.66 2.35
C ASP A 62 -17.49 11.54 2.48
N GLN A 63 -17.23 12.38 1.48
CA GLN A 63 -16.06 13.27 1.47
C GLN A 63 -16.00 14.20 2.70
N LYS A 64 -17.17 14.68 3.17
CA LYS A 64 -17.26 15.52 4.37
C LYS A 64 -16.79 14.80 5.63
N ASP A 65 -16.95 13.47 5.69
CA ASP A 65 -16.58 12.66 6.84
C ASP A 65 -15.13 12.22 6.73
N ALA A 66 -14.60 12.07 5.51
CA ALA A 66 -13.20 11.78 5.26
C ALA A 66 -12.23 12.86 5.80
N GLN A 67 -12.70 14.09 5.97
CA GLN A 67 -11.94 15.22 6.51
C GLN A 67 -12.01 15.33 8.05
N LYS A 68 -12.80 14.49 8.72
CA LYS A 68 -13.00 14.58 10.17
C LYS A 68 -12.07 13.63 10.91
N ARG A 69 -11.51 14.10 12.03
CA ARG A 69 -10.79 13.26 13.00
C ARG A 69 -11.71 12.53 13.99
N LEU A 70 -13.02 12.56 13.76
CA LEU A 70 -14.06 11.91 14.57
C LEU A 70 -13.97 12.25 16.08
N GLY A 71 -13.52 13.47 16.42
CA GLY A 71 -13.35 13.91 17.81
C GLY A 71 -12.11 13.35 18.51
N THR A 72 -11.13 12.83 17.76
CA THR A 72 -9.88 12.28 18.28
C THR A 72 -8.66 13.05 17.75
N THR A 73 -7.47 12.72 18.26
CA THR A 73 -6.18 13.19 17.72
C THR A 73 -5.69 12.37 16.52
N ALA A 74 -6.39 11.30 16.15
CA ALA A 74 -6.02 10.49 15.00
C ALA A 74 -6.06 11.31 13.70
N ASN A 75 -5.29 10.88 12.70
CA ASN A 75 -5.34 11.48 11.38
C ASN A 75 -6.69 11.17 10.72
N HIS A 76 -7.27 12.13 10.02
CA HIS A 76 -8.52 11.91 9.30
C HIS A 76 -8.29 11.02 8.06
N MET A 77 -9.34 10.39 7.55
CA MET A 77 -9.25 9.40 6.47
C MET A 77 -8.61 9.95 5.19
N ALA A 78 -8.87 11.21 4.83
CA ALA A 78 -8.26 11.83 3.66
C ALA A 78 -6.73 11.95 3.79
N TRP A 79 -6.21 12.26 4.99
CA TRP A 79 -4.76 12.27 5.23
C TRP A 79 -4.18 10.87 5.10
N ILE A 80 -4.79 9.89 5.79
CA ILE A 80 -4.34 8.48 5.78
C ILE A 80 -4.32 7.93 4.35
N THR A 81 -5.37 8.20 3.57
CA THR A 81 -5.46 7.77 2.18
C THR A 81 -4.37 8.44 1.34
N GLY A 82 -4.17 9.74 1.51
CA GLY A 82 -3.16 10.51 0.80
C GLY A 82 -1.74 10.01 1.08
N SER A 83 -1.40 9.72 2.34
CA SER A 83 -0.07 9.18 2.65
C SER A 83 0.12 7.78 2.05
N VAL A 84 -0.91 6.92 2.03
CA VAL A 84 -0.81 5.56 1.45
C VAL A 84 -0.55 5.65 -0.05
N VAL A 85 -1.25 6.58 -0.73
CA VAL A 85 -1.00 6.88 -2.15
C VAL A 85 0.42 7.41 -2.35
N HIS A 86 0.84 8.38 -1.52
CA HIS A 86 2.19 8.96 -1.59
C HIS A 86 3.28 7.89 -1.46
N GLY A 87 3.14 6.94 -0.55
CA GLY A 87 4.07 5.82 -0.40
C GLY A 87 4.29 5.01 -1.68
N ARG A 88 3.24 4.82 -2.49
CA ARG A 88 3.38 4.15 -3.80
C ARG A 88 4.12 5.01 -4.81
N TYR A 89 3.83 6.31 -4.89
CA TYR A 89 4.57 7.21 -5.77
C TYR A 89 6.05 7.32 -5.37
N PHE A 90 6.34 7.37 -4.07
CA PHE A 90 7.70 7.34 -3.54
C PHE A 90 8.47 6.10 -3.98
N LEU A 91 7.88 4.90 -3.80
CA LEU A 91 8.48 3.66 -4.27
C LEU A 91 8.65 3.66 -5.79
N ALA A 92 7.63 4.05 -6.55
CA ALA A 92 7.67 4.08 -8.01
C ALA A 92 8.81 4.97 -8.54
N LYS A 93 9.02 6.14 -7.92
CA LYS A 93 10.13 7.05 -8.24
C LYS A 93 11.49 6.39 -8.02
N SER A 94 11.63 5.51 -7.01
CA SER A 94 12.86 4.73 -6.76
C SER A 94 13.16 3.71 -7.88
N PHE A 95 12.14 3.38 -8.69
CA PHE A 95 12.26 2.56 -9.91
C PHE A 95 12.30 3.42 -11.19
N GLY A 96 12.46 4.74 -11.08
CA GLY A 96 12.51 5.65 -12.24
C GLY A 96 11.14 6.03 -12.82
N ILE A 97 10.04 5.66 -12.17
CA ILE A 97 8.68 6.01 -12.57
C ILE A 97 8.32 7.34 -11.89
N ASP A 98 8.68 8.45 -12.53
CA ASP A 98 8.42 9.80 -12.01
C ASP A 98 7.13 10.37 -12.64
N LEU A 99 6.00 10.10 -11.97
CA LEU A 99 4.68 10.58 -12.37
C LEU A 99 4.21 11.66 -11.39
N PRO A 100 3.53 12.72 -11.86
CA PRO A 100 2.96 13.72 -10.97
C PRO A 100 1.90 13.10 -10.07
N SER A 101 1.91 13.42 -8.78
CA SER A 101 0.86 13.04 -7.84
C SER A 101 0.21 14.25 -7.20
N ILE A 102 -1.08 14.12 -6.89
CA ILE A 102 -1.80 15.10 -6.07
C ILE A 102 -1.28 15.16 -4.62
N THR A 103 -0.42 14.22 -4.22
CA THR A 103 0.17 14.10 -2.88
C THR A 103 1.51 14.82 -2.74
N ASP A 104 2.17 15.21 -3.83
CA ASP A 104 3.58 15.59 -3.82
C ASP A 104 3.88 16.75 -2.85
N GLU A 105 3.12 17.85 -2.90
CA GLU A 105 3.35 19.01 -2.04
C GLU A 105 2.96 18.77 -0.57
N LEU A 106 1.86 18.04 -0.37
CA LEU A 106 1.27 17.77 0.95
C LEU A 106 2.16 16.85 1.79
N PHE A 107 2.81 15.88 1.15
CA PHE A 107 3.63 14.86 1.82
C PHE A 107 5.13 15.02 1.54
N ALA A 108 5.54 16.06 0.79
CA ALA A 108 6.94 16.40 0.56
C ALA A 108 7.74 16.42 1.87
N ASN A 109 8.94 15.84 1.84
CA ASN A 109 9.82 15.71 3.01
C ASN A 109 9.14 15.01 4.21
N ASN A 110 8.17 14.14 3.93
CA ASN A 110 7.41 13.38 4.91
C ASN A 110 6.70 14.26 5.95
N LYS A 111 6.14 15.40 5.52
CA LYS A 111 5.32 16.24 6.40
C LYS A 111 4.22 15.44 7.11
N GLY A 112 4.02 15.76 8.39
CA GLY A 112 2.87 15.28 9.14
C GLY A 112 1.55 15.88 8.64
N ILE A 113 0.48 15.64 9.39
CA ILE A 113 -0.80 16.31 9.11
C ILE A 113 -0.66 17.82 9.28
N ILE A 114 -1.21 18.56 8.32
CA ILE A 114 -1.28 20.02 8.35
C ILE A 114 -2.70 20.39 8.74
N ASP A 115 -2.87 21.01 9.90
CA ASP A 115 -4.18 21.45 10.37
C ASP A 115 -4.74 22.57 9.47
N ASP A 116 -6.07 22.67 9.46
CA ASP A 116 -6.85 23.67 8.70
C ASP A 116 -6.67 23.64 7.17
N VAL A 117 -5.99 22.62 6.61
CA VAL A 117 -5.91 22.37 5.17
C VAL A 117 -6.96 21.36 4.74
N ILE A 118 -7.63 21.65 3.63
CA ILE A 118 -8.53 20.68 2.98
C ILE A 118 -7.69 19.75 2.10
N TYR A 119 -7.64 18.48 2.48
CA TYR A 119 -6.98 17.46 1.67
C TYR A 119 -7.81 17.12 0.42
N PRO A 120 -7.18 16.63 -0.67
CA PRO A 120 -7.88 16.17 -1.86
C PRO A 120 -9.04 15.20 -1.59
N ALA A 121 -9.94 15.08 -2.55
CA ALA A 121 -11.07 14.18 -2.40
C ALA A 121 -10.63 12.71 -2.46
N LEU A 122 -11.36 11.83 -1.75
CA LEU A 122 -11.10 10.39 -1.82
C LEU A 122 -11.15 9.88 -3.27
N ALA A 123 -12.02 10.45 -4.11
CA ALA A 123 -12.10 10.13 -5.53
C ALA A 123 -10.80 10.43 -6.29
N ASP A 124 -10.11 11.53 -5.96
CA ASP A 124 -8.84 11.91 -6.59
C ASP A 124 -7.72 10.96 -6.14
N PHE A 125 -7.67 10.62 -4.84
CA PHE A 125 -6.74 9.60 -4.34
C PHE A 125 -6.98 8.23 -4.97
N ILE A 126 -8.24 7.84 -5.17
CA ILE A 126 -8.58 6.57 -5.85
C ILE A 126 -8.12 6.60 -7.32
N LYS A 127 -8.20 7.74 -8.00
CA LYS A 127 -7.69 7.89 -9.37
C LYS A 127 -6.17 7.70 -9.41
N ASP A 128 -5.46 8.37 -8.51
CA ASP A 128 -4.00 8.24 -8.38
C ASP A 128 -3.59 6.81 -8.01
N TRP A 129 -4.31 6.18 -7.07
CA TRP A 129 -4.13 4.78 -6.70
C TRP A 129 -4.25 3.87 -7.90
N LYS A 130 -5.35 3.95 -8.66
CA LYS A 130 -5.57 3.13 -9.86
C LYS A 130 -4.50 3.35 -10.94
N ASN A 131 -3.93 4.55 -11.02
CA ASN A 131 -2.87 4.86 -11.97
C ASN A 131 -1.51 4.26 -11.57
N ILE A 132 -1.08 4.49 -10.33
CA ILE A 132 0.27 4.11 -9.87
C ILE A 132 0.39 2.62 -9.56
N SER A 133 -0.69 1.99 -9.09
CA SER A 133 -0.69 0.61 -8.60
C SER A 133 -0.16 -0.42 -9.60
N PRO A 134 -0.70 -0.52 -10.83
CA PRO A 134 -0.22 -1.51 -11.79
C PRO A 134 1.24 -1.26 -12.21
N LYS A 135 1.66 0.02 -12.30
CA LYS A 135 3.02 0.40 -12.70
C LYS A 135 4.06 -0.01 -11.64
N LEU A 136 3.73 0.26 -10.39
CA LEU A 136 4.60 -0.14 -9.29
C LEU A 136 4.58 -1.66 -9.10
N GLN A 137 3.44 -2.33 -9.27
CA GLN A 137 3.37 -3.80 -9.23
C GLN A 137 4.31 -4.45 -10.26
N GLU A 138 4.31 -3.95 -11.50
CA GLU A 138 5.23 -4.41 -12.54
C GLU A 138 6.69 -4.21 -12.12
N ALA A 139 7.06 -3.00 -11.66
CA ALA A 139 8.41 -2.70 -11.22
C ALA A 139 8.88 -3.57 -10.04
N LEU A 140 8.01 -3.80 -9.04
CA LEU A 140 8.32 -4.66 -7.89
C LEU A 140 8.46 -6.14 -8.29
N THR A 141 7.66 -6.60 -9.26
CA THR A 141 7.76 -7.97 -9.80
C THR A 141 9.08 -8.18 -10.53
N GLN A 142 9.57 -7.17 -11.25
CA GLN A 142 10.81 -7.23 -12.02
C GLN A 142 12.07 -6.87 -11.21
N ALA A 143 11.92 -6.48 -9.94
CA ALA A 143 13.04 -6.08 -9.10
C ALA A 143 14.03 -7.24 -8.89
N THR A 144 15.28 -7.01 -9.31
CA THR A 144 16.40 -7.93 -9.07
C THR A 144 16.94 -7.77 -7.66
N ASP A 145 17.67 -8.77 -7.16
CA ASP A 145 18.36 -8.65 -5.88
C ASP A 145 19.33 -7.45 -5.85
N GLU A 146 20.03 -7.17 -6.95
CA GLU A 146 20.90 -5.99 -7.06
C GLU A 146 20.13 -4.69 -6.89
N LYS A 147 18.98 -4.54 -7.57
CA LYS A 147 18.10 -3.36 -7.43
C LYS A 147 17.61 -3.19 -5.99
N LEU A 148 17.28 -4.30 -5.33
CA LEU A 148 16.80 -4.30 -3.95
C LEU A 148 17.87 -3.87 -2.93
N GLU A 149 19.15 -4.06 -3.24
CA GLU A 149 20.28 -3.64 -2.40
C GLU A 149 20.75 -2.19 -2.66
N GLU A 150 20.18 -1.49 -3.64
CA GLU A 150 20.47 -0.09 -3.88
C GLU A 150 20.22 0.75 -2.62
N LYS A 151 21.17 1.64 -2.31
CA LYS A 151 21.13 2.52 -1.15
C LYS A 151 20.26 3.74 -1.43
N LEU A 152 19.29 3.98 -0.56
CA LEU A 152 18.51 5.20 -0.51
C LEU A 152 19.09 6.10 0.59
N ASN A 153 19.49 7.31 0.18
CA ASN A 153 19.92 8.35 1.09
C ASN A 153 18.70 9.12 1.58
N ILE A 154 18.28 8.83 2.81
CA ILE A 154 17.22 9.56 3.50
C ILE A 154 17.90 10.42 4.56
N PRO A 155 17.44 11.66 4.83
CA PRO A 155 18.09 12.50 5.83
C PRO A 155 18.27 11.75 7.17
N GLY A 156 19.52 11.54 7.59
CA GLY A 156 19.87 10.90 8.85
C GLY A 156 20.05 9.37 8.82
N THR A 157 19.80 8.69 7.69
CA THR A 157 20.03 7.24 7.58
C THR A 157 20.24 6.78 6.13
N GLU A 158 20.99 5.69 5.97
CA GLU A 158 21.09 4.97 4.71
C GLU A 158 20.37 3.63 4.89
N ILE A 159 19.42 3.33 4.00
CA ILE A 159 18.71 2.05 3.98
C ILE A 159 18.73 1.49 2.56
N THR A 160 18.55 0.18 2.44
CA THR A 160 18.33 -0.47 1.14
C THR A 160 16.92 -0.21 0.61
N LEU A 161 16.75 -0.30 -0.71
CA LEU A 161 15.41 -0.26 -1.32
C LEU A 161 14.51 -1.38 -0.79
N PHE A 162 15.06 -2.56 -0.48
CA PHE A 162 14.34 -3.65 0.16
C PHE A 162 13.75 -3.27 1.53
N GLU A 163 14.55 -2.63 2.40
CA GLU A 163 14.09 -2.17 3.72
C GLU A 163 13.01 -1.09 3.60
N MET A 164 13.14 -0.22 2.60
CA MET A 164 12.13 0.78 2.30
C MET A 164 10.81 0.14 1.83
N ILE A 165 10.87 -0.78 0.87
CA ILE A 165 9.71 -1.55 0.39
C ILE A 165 9.04 -2.27 1.56
N SER A 166 9.83 -2.94 2.41
CA SER A 166 9.32 -3.62 3.59
C SER A 166 8.57 -2.67 4.50
N SER A 167 9.12 -1.49 4.78
CA SER A 167 8.50 -0.48 5.64
C SER A 167 7.16 0.01 5.08
N VAL A 168 7.15 0.40 3.80
CA VAL A 168 5.95 0.93 3.14
C VAL A 168 4.85 -0.13 3.01
N LEU A 169 5.21 -1.38 2.67
CA LEU A 169 4.23 -2.43 2.42
C LEU A 169 3.78 -3.19 3.67
N THR A 170 4.45 -3.04 4.81
CA THR A 170 4.01 -3.66 6.07
C THR A 170 3.51 -2.65 7.10
N GLY A 171 3.69 -1.35 6.83
CA GLY A 171 3.47 -0.29 7.81
C GLY A 171 4.39 -0.38 9.03
N ARG A 172 5.49 -1.16 8.94
CA ARG A 172 6.42 -1.40 10.03
C ARG A 172 7.42 -0.25 10.13
N ARG A 173 7.73 0.18 11.36
CA ARG A 173 8.94 0.95 11.66
C ARG A 173 10.16 0.08 11.34
N THR A 174 11.05 0.52 10.43
CA THR A 174 12.42 0.01 10.47
C THR A 174 13.04 0.35 11.81
N VAL A 175 13.80 -0.59 12.37
CA VAL A 175 14.30 -0.59 13.75
C VAL A 175 15.30 0.55 14.04
N SER A 176 15.71 1.35 13.06
CA SER A 176 16.41 2.60 13.34
C SER A 176 15.38 3.70 13.61
N ASP A 177 15.34 4.19 14.84
CA ASP A 177 14.58 5.37 15.32
C ASP A 177 14.99 6.71 14.62
N LYS A 178 15.51 6.65 13.40
CA LYS A 178 16.18 7.72 12.68
C LYS A 178 15.54 8.09 11.34
N LEU A 179 14.49 7.40 10.88
CA LEU A 179 13.75 7.88 9.72
C LEU A 179 12.90 9.08 10.15
N PRO A 180 13.14 10.30 9.64
CA PRO A 180 12.27 11.43 9.89
C PRO A 180 10.86 11.07 9.40
N CYS A 181 9.99 10.86 10.38
CA CYS A 181 8.52 10.88 10.38
C CYS A 181 7.84 10.82 9.00
N GLY A 182 7.05 9.78 8.71
CA GLY A 182 5.94 9.88 7.74
C GLY A 182 5.53 8.61 6.99
N LEU A 183 6.41 7.62 6.83
CA LEU A 183 6.06 6.37 6.11
C LEU A 183 5.58 5.23 7.04
N GLY A 184 5.62 5.42 8.37
CA GLY A 184 5.27 4.41 9.38
C GLY A 184 4.35 4.88 10.51
N TYR A 185 3.73 6.06 10.40
CA TYR A 185 2.82 6.61 11.41
C TYR A 185 1.42 6.79 10.81
N TRP A 186 0.70 5.68 10.66
CA TRP A 186 -0.62 5.70 10.05
C TRP A 186 -1.76 6.05 11.02
N VAL A 187 -1.50 6.17 12.33
CA VAL A 187 -2.61 6.15 13.30
C VAL A 187 -2.56 7.26 14.36
N ILE A 188 -1.40 7.71 14.85
CA ILE A 188 -1.36 8.71 15.94
C ILE A 188 -0.11 9.60 15.79
N GLN A 189 -0.33 10.92 15.68
CA GLN A 189 0.68 11.94 15.97
C GLN A 189 0.23 12.61 17.28
N GLU A 190 1.10 12.59 18.30
CA GLU A 190 0.92 13.33 19.56
C GLU A 190 1.32 14.80 19.39
#